data_AF-A0AAD6XVU7-F1
#
_entry.id   AF-A0AAD6XVU7-F1
#
_cell.length_a   1.000
_cell.length_b   1.000
_cell.length_c   1.000
_cell.angle_alpha   90.00
_cell.angle_beta   90.00
_cell.angle_gamma   90.00
#
_symmetry.space_group_name_H-M   'P 1'
#
loop_
_entity.id
_entity.type
_entity.pdbx_description
1 polymer ?
#
loop_
_entity_poly.entity_id
_entity_poly.type
_entity_poly.pdbx_seq_one_letter_code
_entity_poly.pdbx_strand_id
1 'polypeptide(L)'
;PSMPQIFHGRESEVSDILQLFTYNAPRIAILGAGGMGKTTLARAVLHHPDISHKYGECRLFVACDVASNIAGLVALIVNCLGLKLGQNPTQQVIHHFASGPPTLLILDNLETAWESTRSRKEIEDFLALLTDIQNLALIITMRGAERPAQVHWTRPFLQPLSPLAYDAAQKTFIDIAGEIHDSNDVDKILHLTDNMPLAIDLMAHLVDSKGCATVLSRWEIEKTSLVSDGYDRRSNLDMSIALSLSSPRVASVSGTQHLLSLLSMLPDGISDLELRKSNLPIHNILECKAALLRTSLAYNSSQKRLKVLVPIQEYMQRHHPAQLLIIEPLFQHYREL
;
A
#
# COMPACT_ATOMS: atom_id res chain seq x y z
N PRO A 1 -14.15 -5.97 -11.84
CA PRO A 1 -13.63 -4.60 -12.16
C PRO A 1 -13.00 -4.60 -13.57
N SER A 2 -12.87 -3.45 -14.24
CA SER A 2 -12.22 -3.38 -15.57
C SER A 2 -10.70 -3.61 -15.48
N MET A 3 -10.06 -3.91 -16.61
CA MET A 3 -8.61 -3.96 -16.73
C MET A 3 -8.01 -2.55 -16.59
N PRO A 4 -6.85 -2.37 -15.90
CA PRO A 4 -6.12 -1.11 -15.91
C PRO A 4 -5.73 -0.70 -17.33
N GLN A 5 -5.97 0.56 -17.70
CA GLN A 5 -5.62 1.07 -19.03
C GLN A 5 -4.17 1.56 -19.10
N ILE A 6 -3.69 2.15 -18.01
CA ILE A 6 -2.29 2.58 -17.85
C ILE A 6 -1.68 1.66 -16.78
N PHE A 7 -0.69 0.86 -17.19
CA PHE A 7 -0.03 -0.13 -16.34
C PHE A 7 1.38 -0.40 -16.83
N HIS A 8 2.37 0.17 -16.13
CA HIS A 8 3.78 0.09 -16.51
C HIS A 8 4.64 -0.37 -15.33
N GLY A 9 5.70 -1.14 -15.60
CA GLY A 9 6.79 -1.39 -14.65
C GLY A 9 6.44 -2.34 -13.52
N ARG A 10 5.48 -3.24 -13.76
CA ARG A 10 5.03 -4.28 -12.81
C ARG A 10 5.07 -5.68 -13.43
N GLU A 11 5.76 -5.83 -14.56
CA GLU A 11 5.84 -7.06 -15.32
C GLU A 11 6.53 -8.17 -14.52
N SER A 12 7.54 -7.81 -13.72
CA SER A 12 8.19 -8.73 -12.77
C SER A 12 7.22 -9.27 -11.73
N GLU A 13 6.45 -8.40 -11.07
CA GLU A 13 5.51 -8.79 -10.04
C GLU A 13 4.35 -9.60 -10.60
N VAL A 14 3.87 -9.27 -11.80
CA VAL A 14 2.90 -10.09 -12.52
C VAL A 14 3.48 -11.47 -12.80
N SER A 15 4.68 -11.56 -13.35
CA SER A 15 5.36 -12.84 -13.62
C SER A 15 5.54 -13.66 -12.34
N ASP A 16 6.02 -13.05 -11.25
CA ASP A 16 6.19 -13.72 -9.96
C ASP A 16 4.86 -14.26 -9.43
N ILE A 17 3.78 -13.48 -9.52
CA ILE A 17 2.44 -13.93 -9.14
C ILE A 17 2.00 -15.12 -9.99
N LEU A 18 2.14 -15.04 -11.32
CA LEU A 18 1.75 -16.11 -12.24
C LEU A 18 2.52 -17.41 -11.99
N GLN A 19 3.80 -17.33 -11.64
CA GLN A 19 4.58 -18.49 -11.25
C GLN A 19 3.99 -19.19 -10.02
N LEU A 20 3.45 -18.45 -9.05
CA LEU A 20 2.77 -19.04 -7.89
C LEU A 20 1.49 -19.80 -8.27
N PHE A 21 0.85 -19.47 -9.40
CA PHE A 21 -0.32 -20.20 -9.91
C PHE A 21 0.02 -21.57 -10.51
N THR A 22 1.29 -21.96 -10.56
CA THR A 22 1.70 -23.35 -10.81
C THR A 22 1.36 -24.28 -9.62
N TYR A 23 1.30 -23.74 -8.40
CA TYR A 23 0.79 -24.45 -7.23
C TYR A 23 -0.74 -24.57 -7.29
N ASN A 24 -1.29 -25.61 -6.67
CA ASN A 24 -2.74 -25.72 -6.52
C ASN A 24 -3.25 -24.70 -5.49
N ALA A 25 -4.25 -23.90 -5.86
CA ALA A 25 -4.87 -22.87 -5.02
C ALA A 25 -3.86 -21.97 -4.27
N PRO A 26 -3.07 -21.13 -4.96
CA PRO A 26 -2.10 -20.27 -4.29
C PRO A 26 -2.78 -19.24 -3.37
N ARG A 27 -2.06 -18.87 -2.30
CA ARG A 27 -2.47 -17.91 -1.27
C ARG A 27 -1.44 -16.80 -1.28
N ILE A 28 -1.80 -15.65 -1.84
CA ILE A 28 -0.86 -14.57 -2.17
C ILE A 28 -1.29 -13.29 -1.48
N ALA A 29 -0.33 -12.58 -0.87
CA ALA A 29 -0.55 -11.27 -0.30
C ALA A 29 0.27 -10.23 -1.07
N ILE A 30 -0.42 -9.29 -1.72
CA ILE A 30 0.16 -8.11 -2.36
C ILE A 30 0.18 -6.99 -1.32
N LEU A 31 1.38 -6.63 -0.88
CA LEU A 31 1.61 -5.74 0.26
C LEU A 31 2.31 -4.46 -0.19
N GLY A 32 2.37 -3.45 0.67
CA GLY A 32 3.04 -2.17 0.39
C GLY A 32 2.32 -0.96 0.96
N ALA A 33 2.97 0.20 0.87
CA ALA A 33 2.43 1.46 1.34
C ALA A 33 1.11 1.84 0.60
N GLY A 34 0.37 2.79 1.19
CA GLY A 34 -0.77 3.41 0.51
C GLY A 34 -0.35 4.00 -0.84
N GLY A 35 -1.18 3.85 -1.88
CA GLY A 35 -0.90 4.43 -3.20
C GLY A 35 0.16 3.71 -4.05
N MET A 36 0.65 2.53 -3.65
CA MET A 36 1.66 1.76 -4.40
C MET A 36 1.15 0.97 -5.61
N GLY A 37 -0.14 1.06 -5.94
CA GLY A 37 -0.72 0.35 -7.08
C GLY A 37 -1.06 -1.13 -6.82
N LYS A 38 -1.20 -1.56 -5.56
CA LYS A 38 -1.56 -2.95 -5.20
C LYS A 38 -2.85 -3.43 -5.86
N THR A 39 -3.91 -2.63 -5.78
CA THR A 39 -5.20 -2.88 -6.41
C THR A 39 -5.07 -2.97 -7.94
N THR A 40 -4.26 -2.08 -8.54
CA THR A 40 -4.00 -2.08 -9.98
C THR A 40 -3.29 -3.37 -10.41
N LEU A 41 -2.27 -3.80 -9.65
CA LEU A 41 -1.59 -5.08 -9.88
C LEU A 41 -2.54 -6.28 -9.75
N ALA A 42 -3.36 -6.31 -8.70
CA ALA A 42 -4.35 -7.37 -8.50
C ALA A 42 -5.34 -7.45 -9.66
N ARG A 43 -5.80 -6.31 -10.18
CA ARG A 43 -6.65 -6.23 -11.38
C ARG A 43 -5.92 -6.70 -12.64
N ALA A 44 -4.65 -6.34 -12.82
CA ALA A 44 -3.86 -6.79 -13.96
C ALA A 44 -3.72 -8.33 -13.96
N VAL A 45 -3.45 -8.93 -12.80
CA VAL A 45 -3.40 -10.39 -12.63
C VAL A 45 -4.76 -11.03 -12.89
N LEU A 46 -5.85 -10.46 -12.35
CA LEU A 46 -7.22 -10.95 -12.55
C LEU A 46 -7.58 -11.09 -14.03
N HIS A 47 -7.10 -10.16 -14.87
CA HIS A 47 -7.36 -10.11 -16.32
C HIS A 47 -6.25 -10.76 -17.16
N HIS A 48 -5.19 -11.28 -16.55
CA HIS A 48 -4.10 -11.90 -17.30
C HIS A 48 -4.62 -13.10 -18.12
N PRO A 49 -4.16 -13.32 -19.36
CA PRO A 49 -4.65 -14.42 -20.21
C PRO A 49 -4.60 -15.80 -19.54
N ASP A 50 -3.51 -16.12 -18.84
CA ASP A 50 -3.35 -17.43 -18.17
C ASP A 50 -4.34 -17.63 -17.03
N ILE A 51 -4.54 -16.59 -16.22
CA ILE A 51 -5.55 -16.58 -15.15
C ILE A 51 -6.94 -16.67 -15.77
N SER A 52 -7.14 -15.97 -16.89
CA SER A 52 -8.42 -15.96 -17.56
C SER A 52 -8.79 -17.31 -18.13
N HIS A 53 -7.82 -17.98 -18.75
CA HIS A 53 -7.95 -19.33 -19.28
C HIS A 53 -8.18 -20.37 -18.17
N LYS A 54 -7.47 -20.25 -17.04
CA LYS A 54 -7.56 -21.22 -15.93
C LYS A 54 -8.87 -21.14 -15.16
N TYR A 55 -9.35 -19.93 -14.85
CA TYR A 55 -10.50 -19.72 -13.96
C TYR A 55 -11.79 -19.33 -14.69
N GLY A 56 -11.73 -18.92 -15.97
CA GLY A 56 -12.91 -18.46 -16.70
C GLY A 56 -13.67 -17.38 -15.91
N GLU A 57 -15.00 -17.45 -15.90
CA GLU A 57 -15.82 -16.49 -15.14
C GLU A 57 -15.72 -16.65 -13.60
N CYS A 58 -15.03 -17.67 -13.09
CA CYS A 58 -14.86 -17.92 -11.65
C CYS A 58 -13.71 -17.09 -11.06
N ARG A 59 -13.73 -15.78 -11.34
CA ARG A 59 -12.74 -14.79 -10.91
C ARG A 59 -13.44 -13.68 -10.16
N LEU A 60 -13.46 -13.77 -8.83
CA LEU A 60 -14.18 -12.84 -7.96
C LEU A 60 -13.24 -11.75 -7.44
N PHE A 61 -13.67 -10.50 -7.54
CA PHE A 61 -12.98 -9.36 -6.95
C PHE A 61 -13.91 -8.67 -5.95
N VAL A 62 -13.50 -8.64 -4.69
CA VAL A 62 -14.27 -8.07 -3.59
C VAL A 62 -13.50 -6.87 -3.03
N ALA A 63 -14.05 -5.67 -3.19
CA ALA A 63 -13.50 -4.45 -2.61
C ALA A 63 -13.95 -4.33 -1.14
N CYS A 64 -13.02 -4.41 -0.19
CA CYS A 64 -13.31 -4.50 1.23
C CYS A 64 -13.37 -3.14 1.96
N ASP A 65 -13.35 -2.01 1.24
CA ASP A 65 -13.23 -0.66 1.83
C ASP A 65 -14.31 -0.31 2.86
N VAL A 66 -15.46 -0.98 2.82
CA VAL A 66 -16.60 -0.76 3.73
C VAL A 66 -16.78 -1.87 4.78
N ALA A 67 -15.96 -2.93 4.72
CA ALA A 67 -16.02 -4.01 5.70
C ALA A 67 -15.18 -3.65 6.92
N SER A 68 -15.82 -3.23 8.01
CA SER A 68 -15.15 -2.92 9.28
C SER A 68 -15.00 -4.13 10.23
N ASN A 69 -15.59 -5.27 9.87
CA ASN A 69 -15.57 -6.52 10.66
C ASN A 69 -15.89 -7.74 9.77
N ILE A 70 -15.89 -8.93 10.38
CA ILE A 70 -16.15 -10.20 9.69
C ILE A 70 -17.54 -10.26 9.05
N ALA A 71 -18.58 -9.78 9.73
CA ALA A 71 -19.94 -9.81 9.18
C ALA A 71 -20.05 -8.96 7.91
N GLY A 72 -19.43 -7.78 7.91
CA GLY A 72 -19.33 -6.91 6.73
C GLY A 72 -18.56 -7.57 5.59
N LEU A 73 -17.41 -8.20 5.87
CA LEU A 73 -16.60 -8.88 4.87
C LEU A 73 -17.36 -10.04 4.21
N VAL A 74 -17.97 -10.91 5.03
CA VAL A 74 -18.76 -12.05 4.53
C VAL A 74 -19.95 -11.56 3.72
N ALA A 75 -20.64 -10.51 4.16
CA ALA A 75 -21.75 -9.93 3.41
C ALA A 75 -21.33 -9.39 2.03
N LEU A 76 -20.16 -8.76 1.93
CA LEU A 76 -19.61 -8.33 0.64
C LEU A 76 -19.32 -9.51 -0.29
N ILE A 77 -18.74 -10.60 0.25
CA ILE A 77 -18.47 -11.81 -0.55
C ILE A 77 -19.77 -12.44 -1.03
N VAL A 78 -20.76 -12.62 -0.15
CA VAL A 78 -22.10 -13.16 -0.50
C VAL A 78 -22.74 -12.33 -1.62
N ASN A 79 -22.69 -11.00 -1.50
CA ASN A 79 -23.24 -10.10 -2.51
C ASN A 79 -22.50 -10.22 -3.86
N CYS A 80 -21.16 -10.30 -3.84
CA CYS A 80 -20.37 -10.48 -5.06
C CYS A 80 -20.63 -11.84 -5.73
N LEU A 81 -20.96 -12.88 -4.95
CA LEU A 81 -21.41 -14.18 -5.45
C LEU A 81 -22.85 -14.18 -6.00
N GLY A 82 -23.58 -13.06 -5.89
CA GLY A 82 -24.99 -12.98 -6.31
C GLY A 82 -25.94 -13.78 -5.40
N LEU A 83 -25.51 -14.12 -4.19
CA LEU A 83 -26.29 -14.91 -3.24
C LEU A 83 -27.11 -14.00 -2.32
N LYS A 84 -28.23 -14.52 -1.82
CA LYS A 84 -28.95 -13.89 -0.70
C LYS A 84 -28.29 -14.25 0.62
N LEU A 85 -28.21 -13.29 1.54
CA LEU A 85 -27.71 -13.53 2.90
C LEU A 85 -28.57 -14.58 3.61
N GLY A 86 -27.97 -15.74 3.91
CA GLY A 86 -28.59 -16.80 4.70
C GLY A 86 -28.46 -16.58 6.21
N GLN A 87 -28.96 -17.55 7.00
CA GLN A 87 -28.84 -17.53 8.46
C GLN A 87 -27.40 -17.72 8.96
N ASN A 88 -26.58 -18.45 8.20
CA ASN A 88 -25.15 -18.60 8.45
C ASN A 88 -24.33 -18.22 7.20
N PRO A 89 -24.10 -16.91 6.97
CA PRO A 89 -23.42 -16.41 5.78
C PRO A 89 -22.00 -16.97 5.62
N THR A 90 -21.28 -17.19 6.73
CA THR A 90 -19.92 -17.75 6.69
C THR A 90 -19.93 -19.16 6.12
N GLN A 91 -20.77 -20.04 6.67
CA GLN A 91 -20.90 -21.41 6.16
C GLN A 91 -21.39 -21.45 4.72
N GLN A 92 -22.28 -20.52 4.34
CA GLN A 92 -22.76 -20.38 2.97
C GLN A 92 -21.62 -20.07 1.99
N VAL A 93 -20.72 -19.14 2.34
CA VAL A 93 -19.54 -18.80 1.52
C VAL A 93 -18.60 -20.00 1.40
N ILE A 94 -18.27 -20.65 2.52
CA ILE A 94 -17.38 -21.82 2.53
C ILE A 94 -17.97 -22.95 1.68
N HIS A 95 -19.26 -23.26 1.84
CA HIS A 95 -19.93 -24.31 1.07
C HIS A 95 -19.95 -23.98 -0.43
N HIS A 96 -20.20 -22.72 -0.80
CA HIS A 96 -20.21 -22.30 -2.21
C HIS A 96 -18.86 -22.54 -2.87
N PHE A 97 -17.76 -22.13 -2.26
CA PHE A 97 -16.43 -22.33 -2.83
C PHE A 97 -15.98 -23.80 -2.79
N ALA A 98 -16.35 -24.55 -1.74
CA ALA A 98 -15.96 -25.96 -1.61
C ALA A 98 -16.68 -26.89 -2.60
N SER A 99 -17.95 -26.60 -2.93
CA SER A 99 -18.74 -27.37 -3.90
C SER A 99 -18.64 -26.85 -5.34
N GLY A 100 -18.11 -25.64 -5.51
CA GLY A 100 -18.00 -24.96 -6.79
C GLY A 100 -16.78 -25.36 -7.63
N PRO A 101 -16.67 -24.78 -8.83
CA PRO A 101 -15.49 -24.92 -9.68
C PRO A 101 -14.26 -24.21 -9.08
N PRO A 102 -13.05 -24.50 -9.59
CA PRO A 102 -11.85 -23.74 -9.25
C PRO A 102 -12.08 -22.24 -9.39
N THR A 103 -11.82 -21.49 -8.33
CA THR A 103 -12.15 -20.07 -8.23
C THR A 103 -10.94 -19.26 -7.78
N LEU A 104 -10.75 -18.09 -8.37
CA LEU A 104 -9.84 -17.07 -7.86
C LEU A 104 -10.65 -16.02 -7.10
N LEU A 105 -10.36 -15.87 -5.81
CA LEU A 105 -10.91 -14.82 -4.95
C LEU A 105 -9.85 -13.76 -4.68
N ILE A 106 -10.15 -12.51 -5.02
CA ILE A 106 -9.35 -11.34 -4.66
C ILE A 106 -10.09 -10.53 -3.59
N LEU A 107 -9.47 -10.37 -2.42
CA LEU A 107 -9.94 -9.46 -1.36
C LEU A 107 -9.06 -8.21 -1.37
N ASP A 108 -9.59 -7.12 -1.90
CA ASP A 108 -8.87 -5.85 -2.07
C ASP A 108 -9.11 -4.92 -0.87
N ASN A 109 -8.04 -4.27 -0.37
CA ASN A 109 -8.06 -3.41 0.81
C ASN A 109 -8.54 -4.14 2.08
N LEU A 110 -8.07 -5.38 2.30
CA LEU A 110 -8.51 -6.21 3.42
C LEU A 110 -8.15 -5.62 4.80
N GLU A 111 -7.19 -4.68 4.86
CA GLU A 111 -6.85 -3.98 6.10
C GLU A 111 -8.05 -3.28 6.74
N THR A 112 -9.04 -2.84 5.98
CA THR A 112 -10.24 -2.19 6.54
C THR A 112 -10.95 -3.10 7.55
N ALA A 113 -11.00 -4.40 7.30
CA ALA A 113 -11.59 -5.39 8.21
C ALA A 113 -10.58 -5.95 9.22
N TRP A 114 -9.32 -6.13 8.80
CA TRP A 114 -8.28 -6.83 9.55
C TRP A 114 -7.50 -5.95 10.54
N GLU A 115 -7.45 -4.63 10.32
CA GLU A 115 -6.59 -3.73 11.10
C GLU A 115 -7.10 -3.56 12.54
N SER A 116 -8.42 -3.63 12.76
CA SER A 116 -9.03 -3.56 14.09
C SER A 116 -8.61 -4.75 14.96
N THR A 117 -8.04 -4.47 16.12
CA THR A 117 -7.58 -5.51 17.06
C THR A 117 -8.72 -6.38 17.60
N ARG A 118 -9.97 -5.88 17.58
CA ARG A 118 -11.15 -6.62 18.03
C ARG A 118 -11.63 -7.67 17.04
N SER A 119 -11.53 -7.38 15.74
CA SER A 119 -11.97 -8.28 14.66
C SER A 119 -10.85 -9.07 14.02
N ARG A 120 -9.58 -8.69 14.23
CA ARG A 120 -8.41 -9.32 13.58
C ARG A 120 -8.43 -10.84 13.64
N LYS A 121 -8.66 -11.40 14.84
CA LYS A 121 -8.69 -12.85 15.03
C LYS A 121 -9.81 -13.52 14.22
N GLU A 122 -11.01 -12.96 14.24
CA GLU A 122 -12.16 -13.50 13.49
C GLU A 122 -11.91 -13.46 11.97
N ILE A 123 -11.24 -12.42 11.47
CA ILE A 123 -10.84 -12.33 10.06
C ILE A 123 -9.78 -13.40 9.74
N GLU A 124 -8.77 -13.57 10.59
CA GLU A 124 -7.74 -14.61 10.40
C GLU A 124 -8.31 -16.03 10.45
N ASP A 125 -9.22 -16.31 11.38
CA ASP A 125 -9.93 -17.58 11.48
C ASP A 125 -10.77 -17.82 10.21
N PHE A 126 -11.43 -16.79 9.67
CA PHE A 126 -12.17 -16.90 8.41
C PHE A 126 -11.25 -17.11 7.19
N LEU A 127 -10.12 -16.42 7.13
CA LEU A 127 -9.12 -16.65 6.08
C LEU A 127 -8.59 -18.10 6.14
N ALA A 128 -8.35 -18.63 7.33
CA ALA A 128 -7.94 -20.03 7.52
C ALA A 128 -8.98 -20.98 6.90
N LEU A 129 -10.27 -20.79 7.19
CA LEU A 129 -11.37 -21.57 6.60
C LEU A 129 -11.41 -21.49 5.07
N LEU A 130 -11.20 -20.31 4.50
CA LEU A 130 -11.12 -20.15 3.03
C LEU A 130 -9.92 -20.92 2.47
N THR A 131 -8.79 -20.90 3.17
CA THR A 131 -7.54 -21.50 2.70
C THR A 131 -7.51 -23.02 2.80
N ASP A 132 -8.42 -23.64 3.54
CA ASP A 132 -8.62 -25.10 3.56
C ASP A 132 -9.29 -25.63 2.28
N ILE A 133 -9.89 -24.74 1.48
CA ILE A 133 -10.57 -25.10 0.24
C ILE A 133 -9.55 -25.30 -0.88
N GLN A 134 -9.36 -26.56 -1.31
CA GLN A 134 -8.32 -26.93 -2.28
C GLN A 134 -8.48 -26.31 -3.67
N ASN A 135 -9.69 -25.88 -4.04
CA ASN A 135 -10.01 -25.28 -5.34
C ASN A 135 -10.08 -23.75 -5.30
N LEU A 136 -9.77 -23.11 -4.16
CA LEU A 136 -9.86 -21.66 -3.99
C LEU A 136 -8.48 -21.02 -3.96
N ALA A 137 -8.10 -20.36 -5.04
CA ALA A 137 -6.97 -19.44 -5.03
C ALA A 137 -7.36 -18.13 -4.35
N LEU A 138 -6.49 -17.60 -3.52
CA LEU A 138 -6.72 -16.38 -2.75
C LEU A 138 -5.62 -15.36 -3.03
N ILE A 139 -6.01 -14.16 -3.46
CA ILE A 139 -5.15 -12.98 -3.43
C ILE A 139 -5.75 -11.98 -2.45
N ILE A 140 -4.92 -11.41 -1.59
CA ILE A 140 -5.29 -10.25 -0.79
C ILE A 140 -4.44 -9.05 -1.16
N THR A 141 -4.99 -7.85 -1.09
CA THR A 141 -4.20 -6.62 -1.09
C THR A 141 -4.33 -5.95 0.27
N MET A 142 -3.20 -5.51 0.84
CA MET A 142 -3.19 -4.83 2.15
C MET A 142 -2.11 -3.77 2.28
N ARG A 143 -2.39 -2.75 3.09
CA ARG A 143 -1.39 -1.76 3.53
C ARG A 143 -0.37 -2.36 4.51
N GLY A 144 0.88 -1.94 4.33
CA GLY A 144 2.01 -2.38 5.15
C GLY A 144 2.70 -3.61 4.59
N ALA A 145 3.54 -4.24 5.41
CA ALA A 145 4.37 -5.39 5.06
C ALA A 145 4.02 -6.66 5.87
N GLU A 146 2.96 -6.60 6.67
CA GLU A 146 2.51 -7.69 7.53
C GLU A 146 1.38 -8.47 6.88
N ARG A 147 1.48 -9.80 6.91
CA ARG A 147 0.45 -10.71 6.43
C ARG A 147 -0.46 -11.12 7.58
N PRO A 148 -1.77 -11.33 7.34
CA PRO A 148 -2.64 -11.99 8.31
C PRO A 148 -2.06 -13.33 8.76
N ALA A 149 -2.16 -13.62 10.05
CA ALA A 149 -1.77 -14.91 10.61
C ALA A 149 -2.78 -16.01 10.22
N GLN A 150 -2.53 -17.24 10.67
CA GLN A 150 -3.37 -18.44 10.42
C GLN A 150 -3.51 -18.87 8.95
N VAL A 151 -2.82 -18.20 8.03
CA VAL A 151 -2.78 -18.56 6.62
C VAL A 151 -1.39 -19.09 6.25
N HIS A 152 -1.35 -20.26 5.62
CA HIS A 152 -0.13 -20.78 5.00
C HIS A 152 0.10 -20.10 3.64
N TRP A 153 0.64 -18.88 3.66
CA TRP A 153 0.92 -18.10 2.45
C TRP A 153 1.89 -18.84 1.52
N THR A 154 1.58 -18.86 0.23
CA THR A 154 2.39 -19.52 -0.80
C THR A 154 3.74 -18.83 -0.95
N ARG A 155 4.80 -19.63 -1.12
CA ARG A 155 6.19 -19.15 -1.26
C ARG A 155 6.66 -19.28 -2.72
N PRO A 156 7.62 -18.45 -3.17
CA PRO A 156 8.25 -17.34 -2.44
C PRO A 156 7.28 -16.20 -2.12
N PHE A 157 7.58 -15.45 -1.06
CA PHE A 157 6.77 -14.29 -0.68
C PHE A 157 7.10 -13.11 -1.60
N LEU A 158 6.06 -12.49 -2.16
CA LEU A 158 6.18 -11.18 -2.78
C LEU A 158 6.69 -10.17 -1.75
N GLN A 159 7.68 -9.38 -2.16
CA GLN A 159 8.10 -8.24 -1.37
C GLN A 159 6.98 -7.18 -1.40
N PRO A 160 6.83 -6.37 -0.34
CA PRO A 160 5.96 -5.20 -0.41
C PRO A 160 6.35 -4.33 -1.61
N LEU A 161 5.35 -3.86 -2.36
CA LEU A 161 5.57 -3.08 -3.58
C LEU A 161 6.38 -1.82 -3.27
N SER A 162 7.47 -1.65 -4.01
CA SER A 162 8.27 -0.44 -4.04
C SER A 162 7.62 0.62 -4.96
N PRO A 163 8.08 1.88 -4.92
CA PRO A 163 7.84 2.84 -6.00
C PRO A 163 8.20 2.28 -7.37
N LEU A 164 7.66 2.89 -8.42
CA LEU A 164 7.98 2.50 -9.79
C LEU A 164 9.46 2.80 -10.10
N ALA A 165 10.04 1.99 -10.97
CA ALA A 165 11.29 2.37 -11.62
C ALA A 165 11.08 3.67 -12.42
N TYR A 166 12.13 4.48 -12.53
CA TYR A 166 12.06 5.79 -13.18
C TYR A 166 11.44 5.72 -14.59
N ASP A 167 11.87 4.79 -15.45
CA ASP A 167 11.32 4.64 -16.81
C ASP A 167 9.81 4.34 -16.82
N ALA A 168 9.33 3.54 -15.87
CA ALA A 168 7.91 3.22 -15.76
C ALA A 168 7.11 4.38 -15.16
N ALA A 169 7.70 5.10 -14.20
CA ALA A 169 7.12 6.30 -13.64
C ALA A 169 6.95 7.39 -14.70
N GLN A 170 7.98 7.60 -15.53
CA GLN A 170 7.96 8.54 -16.65
C GLN A 170 6.90 8.16 -17.68
N LYS A 171 6.84 6.88 -18.11
CA LYS A 171 5.79 6.41 -19.04
C LYS A 171 4.39 6.63 -18.48
N THR A 172 4.18 6.26 -17.21
CA THR A 172 2.89 6.47 -16.54
C THR A 172 2.50 7.94 -16.51
N PHE A 173 3.46 8.82 -16.20
CA PHE A 173 3.24 10.26 -16.17
C PHE A 173 2.87 10.81 -17.55
N ILE A 174 3.61 10.45 -18.60
CA ILE A 174 3.38 10.91 -19.98
C ILE A 174 2.04 10.40 -20.52
N ASP A 175 1.67 9.15 -20.26
CA ASP A 175 0.39 8.58 -20.72
C ASP A 175 -0.82 9.30 -20.12
N ILE A 176 -0.67 9.93 -18.96
CA ILE A 176 -1.73 10.71 -18.30
C ILE A 176 -1.66 12.19 -18.70
N ALA A 177 -0.47 12.79 -18.61
CA ALA A 177 -0.29 14.23 -18.79
C ALA A 177 -0.15 14.68 -20.26
N GLY A 178 -0.02 13.73 -21.20
CA GLY A 178 0.18 14.01 -22.62
C GLY A 178 1.61 14.41 -22.97
N GLU A 179 1.78 15.04 -24.13
CA GLU A 179 3.09 15.50 -24.61
C GLU A 179 3.61 16.66 -23.76
N ILE A 180 4.78 16.46 -23.16
CA ILE A 180 5.47 17.48 -22.35
C ILE A 180 6.78 17.83 -23.03
N HIS A 181 6.99 19.12 -23.26
CA HIS A 181 8.11 19.63 -24.05
C HIS A 181 9.43 19.80 -23.27
N ASP A 182 9.39 19.80 -21.93
CA ASP A 182 10.58 19.95 -21.08
C ASP A 182 10.79 18.71 -20.19
N SER A 183 11.84 17.94 -20.47
CA SER A 183 12.20 16.75 -19.71
C SER A 183 12.63 17.06 -18.27
N ASN A 184 13.20 18.24 -18.02
CA ASN A 184 13.66 18.61 -16.67
C ASN A 184 12.50 18.80 -15.71
N ASP A 185 11.35 19.27 -16.18
CA ASP A 185 10.17 19.45 -15.35
C ASP A 185 9.52 18.11 -15.00
N VAL A 186 9.54 17.15 -15.92
CA VAL A 186 9.14 15.76 -15.64
C VAL A 186 10.02 15.18 -14.52
N ASP A 187 11.33 15.35 -14.62
CA ASP A 187 12.27 14.84 -13.61
C ASP A 187 12.03 15.42 -12.22
N LYS A 188 11.76 16.73 -12.14
CA LYS A 188 11.41 17.38 -10.87
C LYS A 188 10.13 16.78 -10.29
N ILE A 189 9.08 16.59 -11.10
CA ILE A 189 7.80 16.03 -10.61
C ILE A 189 8.00 14.58 -10.14
N LEU A 190 8.71 13.76 -10.91
CA LEU A 190 9.00 12.38 -10.53
C LEU A 190 9.82 12.32 -9.22
N HIS A 191 10.76 13.24 -9.04
CA HIS A 191 11.50 13.38 -7.78
C HIS A 191 10.58 13.75 -6.60
N LEU A 192 9.67 14.72 -6.77
CA LEU A 192 8.73 15.14 -5.72
C LEU A 192 7.73 14.05 -5.33
N THR A 193 7.39 13.17 -6.27
CA THR A 193 6.49 12.03 -6.05
C THR A 193 7.22 10.80 -5.52
N ASP A 194 8.55 10.81 -5.51
CA ASP A 194 9.41 9.66 -5.21
C ASP A 194 8.99 8.39 -5.97
N ASN A 195 8.57 8.58 -7.23
CA ASN A 195 7.98 7.59 -8.12
C ASN A 195 6.79 6.79 -7.54
N MET A 196 6.07 7.33 -6.56
CA MET A 196 4.88 6.69 -5.98
C MET A 196 3.71 6.76 -6.99
N PRO A 197 3.10 5.64 -7.40
CA PRO A 197 2.06 5.60 -8.43
C PRO A 197 0.90 6.57 -8.21
N LEU A 198 0.33 6.62 -7.00
CA LEU A 198 -0.77 7.53 -6.69
C LEU A 198 -0.35 9.00 -6.79
N ALA A 199 0.85 9.34 -6.33
CA ALA A 199 1.34 10.72 -6.40
C ALA A 199 1.64 11.13 -7.86
N ILE A 200 2.19 10.22 -8.67
CA ILE A 200 2.38 10.42 -10.12
C ILE A 200 1.03 10.67 -10.78
N ASP A 201 0.05 9.81 -10.55
CA ASP A 201 -1.29 9.90 -11.15
C ASP A 201 -1.95 11.26 -10.85
N LEU A 202 -1.93 11.69 -9.59
CA LEU A 202 -2.50 12.97 -9.18
C LEU A 202 -1.76 14.18 -9.76
N MET A 203 -0.42 14.15 -9.75
CA MET A 203 0.39 15.22 -10.35
C MET A 203 0.21 15.29 -11.87
N ALA A 204 0.12 14.14 -12.55
CA ALA A 204 -0.04 14.09 -13.99
C ALA A 204 -1.37 14.70 -14.45
N HIS A 205 -2.49 14.40 -13.77
CA HIS A 205 -3.78 15.03 -14.08
C HIS A 205 -3.79 16.55 -13.80
N LEU A 206 -3.05 17.00 -12.77
CA LEU A 206 -2.88 18.43 -12.53
C LEU A 206 -2.04 19.10 -13.63
N VAL A 207 -1.03 18.41 -14.15
CA VAL A 207 -0.20 18.90 -15.25
C VAL A 207 -0.99 18.95 -16.55
N ASP A 208 -1.76 17.91 -16.87
CA ASP A 208 -2.66 17.89 -18.04
C ASP A 208 -3.57 19.13 -18.05
N SER A 209 -4.11 19.49 -16.88
CA SER A 209 -5.04 20.61 -16.75
C SER A 209 -4.40 22.00 -16.58
N LYS A 210 -3.20 22.11 -16.00
CA LYS A 210 -2.60 23.41 -15.58
C LYS A 210 -1.20 23.67 -16.12
N GLY A 211 -0.52 22.66 -16.66
CA GLY A 211 0.86 22.71 -17.12
C GLY A 211 1.91 22.57 -16.01
N CYS A 212 3.10 22.08 -16.38
CA CYS A 212 4.20 21.77 -15.45
C CYS A 212 4.63 22.95 -14.58
N ALA A 213 4.90 24.12 -15.18
CA ALA A 213 5.41 25.29 -14.46
C ALA A 213 4.45 25.77 -13.35
N THR A 214 3.14 25.73 -13.61
CA THR A 214 2.12 26.10 -12.61
C THR A 214 2.03 25.05 -11.51
N VAL A 215 2.10 23.75 -11.83
CA VAL A 215 2.06 22.69 -10.83
C VAL A 215 3.30 22.73 -9.94
N LEU A 216 4.49 22.91 -10.51
CA LEU A 216 5.75 23.02 -9.77
C LEU A 216 5.77 24.23 -8.82
N SER A 217 5.37 25.41 -9.30
CA SER A 217 5.31 26.61 -8.44
C SER A 217 4.28 26.50 -7.32
N ARG A 218 3.14 25.86 -7.56
CA ARG A 218 2.15 25.59 -6.51
C ARG A 218 2.64 24.56 -5.50
N TRP A 219 3.36 23.53 -5.95
CA TRP A 219 3.90 22.52 -5.05
C TRP A 219 4.80 23.14 -3.99
N GLU A 220 5.61 24.15 -4.31
CA GLU A 220 6.48 24.83 -3.34
C GLU A 220 5.73 25.38 -2.12
N ILE A 221 4.47 25.78 -2.29
CA ILE A 221 3.62 26.39 -1.25
C ILE A 221 2.68 25.35 -0.63
N GLU A 222 2.02 24.55 -1.47
CA GLU A 222 0.92 23.67 -1.08
C GLU A 222 1.41 22.27 -0.68
N LYS A 223 2.54 21.80 -1.22
CA LYS A 223 3.07 20.45 -1.02
C LYS A 223 2.00 19.38 -1.31
N THR A 224 1.85 18.37 -0.45
CA THR A 224 0.89 17.28 -0.65
C THR A 224 -0.58 17.71 -0.63
N SER A 225 -0.91 18.91 -0.12
CA SER A 225 -2.29 19.41 -0.20
C SER A 225 -2.72 19.68 -1.65
N LEU A 226 -1.77 20.03 -2.53
CA LEU A 226 -2.01 20.27 -3.95
C LEU A 226 -2.72 19.09 -4.63
N VAL A 227 -2.34 17.88 -4.23
CA VAL A 227 -2.87 16.61 -4.76
C VAL A 227 -3.91 15.98 -3.84
N SER A 228 -4.43 16.73 -2.88
CA SER A 228 -5.42 16.26 -1.89
C SER A 228 -6.74 17.05 -1.92
N ASP A 229 -6.88 18.05 -2.79
CA ASP A 229 -8.07 18.90 -2.93
C ASP A 229 -9.21 18.28 -3.78
N GLY A 230 -9.11 17.00 -4.15
CA GLY A 230 -10.11 16.28 -4.94
C GLY A 230 -11.33 15.79 -4.14
N TYR A 231 -12.47 15.62 -4.80
CA TYR A 231 -13.74 15.18 -4.20
C TYR A 231 -13.76 13.69 -3.76
N ASP A 232 -12.87 12.83 -4.28
CA ASP A 232 -12.85 11.39 -3.97
C ASP A 232 -11.77 11.05 -2.92
N ARG A 233 -12.15 10.26 -1.90
CA ARG A 233 -11.26 9.77 -0.84
C ARG A 233 -10.13 8.88 -1.37
N ARG A 234 -10.34 8.25 -2.54
CA ARG A 234 -9.36 7.36 -3.19
C ARG A 234 -8.30 8.11 -4.01
N SER A 235 -8.57 9.37 -4.36
CA SER A 235 -7.67 10.27 -5.07
C SER A 235 -7.05 11.33 -4.14
N ASN A 236 -6.90 11.00 -2.85
CA ASN A 236 -6.41 11.93 -1.84
C ASN A 236 -5.19 11.32 -1.14
N LEU A 237 -4.02 11.87 -1.49
CA LEU A 237 -2.74 11.38 -0.99
C LEU A 237 -2.62 11.57 0.53
N ASP A 238 -3.03 12.73 1.05
CA ASP A 238 -3.03 13.02 2.49
C ASP A 238 -3.91 12.03 3.26
N MET A 239 -5.12 11.74 2.76
CA MET A 239 -6.01 10.75 3.37
C MET A 239 -5.37 9.36 3.39
N SER A 240 -4.71 8.96 2.30
CA SER A 240 -4.01 7.67 2.23
C SER A 240 -2.88 7.58 3.27
N ILE A 241 -2.12 8.66 3.48
CA ILE A 241 -1.05 8.72 4.48
C ILE A 241 -1.65 8.73 5.90
N ALA A 242 -2.68 9.54 6.13
CA ALA A 242 -3.39 9.66 7.40
C ALA A 242 -3.96 8.31 7.86
N LEU A 243 -4.58 7.53 6.97
CA LEU A 243 -5.10 6.20 7.28
C LEU A 243 -4.00 5.24 7.76
N SER A 244 -2.82 5.27 7.13
CA SER A 244 -1.68 4.46 7.57
C SER A 244 -1.13 4.94 8.92
N LEU A 245 -1.06 6.26 9.14
CA LEU A 245 -0.57 6.87 10.38
C LEU A 245 -1.49 6.59 11.57
N SER A 246 -2.80 6.67 11.36
CA SER A 246 -3.83 6.39 12.38
C SER A 246 -4.09 4.90 12.60
N SER A 247 -3.35 4.02 11.94
CA SER A 247 -3.54 2.57 12.10
C SER A 247 -3.24 2.12 13.55
N PRO A 248 -4.03 1.19 14.11
CA PRO A 248 -3.75 0.53 15.38
C PRO A 248 -2.31 0.07 15.56
N ARG A 249 -1.63 -0.39 14.49
CA ARG A 249 -0.22 -0.82 14.52
C ARG A 249 0.76 0.32 14.83
N VAL A 250 0.47 1.54 14.40
CA VAL A 250 1.26 2.74 14.75
C VAL A 250 0.83 3.26 16.12
N ALA A 251 -0.48 3.36 16.35
CA ALA A 251 -1.04 3.94 17.58
C ALA A 251 -0.68 3.12 18.84
N SER A 252 -0.47 1.80 18.70
CA SER A 252 -0.10 0.93 19.82
C SER A 252 1.33 1.14 20.33
N VAL A 253 2.20 1.81 19.57
CA VAL A 253 3.62 1.99 19.92
C VAL A 253 3.91 3.49 20.13
N SER A 254 4.03 3.90 21.39
CA SER A 254 4.29 5.28 21.76
C SER A 254 5.62 5.78 21.19
N GLY A 255 5.61 7.00 20.64
CA GLY A 255 6.79 7.60 20.00
C GLY A 255 6.98 7.24 18.52
N THR A 256 6.17 6.35 17.94
CA THR A 256 6.27 5.99 16.51
C THR A 256 6.05 7.20 15.60
N GLN A 257 5.05 8.03 15.90
CA GLN A 257 4.81 9.28 15.16
C GLN A 257 5.98 10.25 15.33
N HIS A 258 6.57 10.38 16.51
CA HIS A 258 7.74 11.23 16.76
C HIS A 258 8.95 10.78 15.94
N LEU A 259 9.20 9.46 15.87
CA LEU A 259 10.25 8.91 15.02
C LEU A 259 9.98 9.21 13.54
N LEU A 260 8.73 9.06 13.08
CA LEU A 260 8.37 9.38 11.71
C LEU A 260 8.54 10.87 11.39
N SER A 261 8.15 11.76 12.30
CA SER A 261 8.38 13.21 12.18
C SER A 261 9.87 13.52 12.06
N LEU A 262 10.72 12.90 12.89
CA LEU A 262 12.17 13.06 12.82
C LEU A 262 12.74 12.57 11.48
N LEU A 263 12.36 11.36 11.05
CA LEU A 263 12.79 10.80 9.76
C LEU A 263 12.35 11.66 8.58
N SER A 264 11.21 12.33 8.70
CA SER A 264 10.69 13.22 7.66
C SER A 264 11.53 14.48 7.46
N MET A 265 12.44 14.80 8.38
CA MET A 265 13.42 15.87 8.24
C MET A 265 14.74 15.40 7.61
N LEU A 266 14.90 14.10 7.37
CA LEU A 266 16.14 13.46 6.93
C LEU A 266 15.96 12.88 5.52
N PRO A 267 16.23 13.64 4.44
CA PRO A 267 16.02 13.16 3.07
C PRO A 267 16.87 11.92 2.74
N ASP A 268 18.04 11.79 3.34
CA ASP A 268 18.92 10.62 3.22
C ASP A 268 18.61 9.51 4.25
N GLY A 269 17.60 9.73 5.09
CA GLY A 269 17.24 8.84 6.20
C GLY A 269 18.32 8.76 7.26
N ILE A 270 18.30 7.67 8.02
CA ILE A 270 19.20 7.43 9.15
C ILE A 270 19.59 5.94 9.23
N SER A 271 20.84 5.65 9.60
CA SER A 271 21.30 4.27 9.83
C SER A 271 20.91 3.77 11.22
N ASP A 272 20.97 2.46 11.41
CA ASP A 272 20.75 1.84 12.73
C ASP A 272 21.78 2.22 13.78
N LEU A 273 22.99 2.57 13.34
CA LEU A 273 24.05 3.02 14.23
C LEU A 273 23.75 4.43 14.75
N GLU A 274 23.40 5.35 13.86
CA GLU A 274 23.00 6.72 14.21
C GLU A 274 21.78 6.69 15.13
N LEU A 275 20.71 5.97 14.78
CA LEU A 275 19.50 5.84 15.61
C LEU A 275 19.80 5.43 17.05
N ARG A 276 20.78 4.54 17.27
CA ARG A 276 21.18 4.07 18.61
C ARG A 276 22.08 5.07 19.35
N LYS A 277 22.88 5.84 18.63
CA LYS A 277 23.88 6.76 19.21
C LYS A 277 23.33 8.16 19.47
N SER A 278 22.29 8.59 18.77
CA SER A 278 21.79 9.97 18.81
C SER A 278 21.02 10.35 20.09
N ASN A 279 21.06 9.53 21.17
CA ASN A 279 20.40 9.79 22.46
C ASN A 279 18.99 10.40 22.34
N LEU A 280 18.21 9.91 21.38
CA LEU A 280 16.89 10.45 21.06
C LEU A 280 15.93 10.24 22.24
N PRO A 281 15.03 11.19 22.55
CA PRO A 281 14.05 11.07 23.63
C PRO A 281 12.88 10.17 23.20
N ILE A 282 13.18 9.00 22.63
CA ILE A 282 12.24 7.99 22.15
C ILE A 282 12.66 6.66 22.79
N HIS A 283 12.02 6.32 23.90
CA HIS A 283 12.39 5.16 24.72
C HIS A 283 12.33 3.82 23.96
N ASN A 284 11.36 3.65 23.05
CA ASN A 284 11.11 2.39 22.34
C ASN A 284 11.49 2.47 20.84
N ILE A 285 12.65 3.04 20.53
CA ILE A 285 13.02 3.38 19.14
C ILE A 285 13.03 2.18 18.18
N LEU A 286 13.44 1.00 18.64
CA LEU A 286 13.46 -0.21 17.82
C LEU A 286 12.05 -0.72 17.51
N GLU A 287 11.13 -0.63 18.47
CA GLU A 287 9.72 -0.98 18.27
C GLU A 287 9.04 0.04 17.36
N CYS A 288 9.34 1.33 17.52
CA CYS A 288 8.88 2.39 16.63
C CYS A 288 9.35 2.13 15.19
N LYS A 289 10.64 1.83 15.00
CA LYS A 289 11.19 1.45 13.69
C LYS A 289 10.45 0.24 13.11
N ALA A 290 10.24 -0.80 13.93
CA ALA A 290 9.54 -2.00 13.48
C ALA A 290 8.08 -1.69 13.08
N ALA A 291 7.37 -0.84 13.83
CA ALA A 291 6.03 -0.39 13.49
C ALA A 291 6.00 0.35 12.16
N LEU A 292 6.93 1.28 11.91
CA LEU A 292 7.02 2.03 10.65
C LEU A 292 7.32 1.14 9.44
N LEU A 293 8.19 0.14 9.61
CA LEU A 293 8.47 -0.85 8.55
C LEU A 293 7.25 -1.75 8.29
N ARG A 294 6.56 -2.20 9.36
CA ARG A 294 5.36 -3.04 9.25
C ARG A 294 4.19 -2.33 8.58
N THR A 295 4.06 -1.02 8.74
CA THR A 295 3.02 -0.21 8.08
C THR A 295 3.47 0.40 6.76
N SER A 296 4.73 0.16 6.36
CA SER A 296 5.36 0.73 5.16
C SER A 296 5.31 2.26 5.11
N LEU A 297 5.28 2.92 6.27
CA LEU A 297 5.48 4.37 6.39
C LEU A 297 6.96 4.74 6.28
N ALA A 298 7.85 3.78 6.55
CA ALA A 298 9.27 3.86 6.29
C ALA A 298 9.76 2.57 5.60
N TYR A 299 10.93 2.63 4.97
CA TYR A 299 11.56 1.50 4.32
C TYR A 299 13.09 1.52 4.54
N ASN A 300 13.73 0.36 4.41
CA ASN A 300 15.19 0.29 4.38
C ASN A 300 15.66 0.45 2.93
N SER A 301 16.47 1.47 2.67
CA SER A 301 17.15 1.66 1.39
C SER A 301 18.19 0.55 1.14
N SER A 302 18.69 0.46 -0.10
CA SER A 302 19.79 -0.43 -0.47
C SER A 302 21.05 -0.20 0.39
N GLN A 303 21.25 1.03 0.86
CA GLN A 303 22.34 1.42 1.76
C GLN A 303 22.05 1.11 3.25
N LYS A 304 20.98 0.35 3.54
CA LYS A 304 20.53 -0.01 4.91
C LYS A 304 20.22 1.20 5.80
N ARG A 305 19.83 2.33 5.18
CA ARG A 305 19.30 3.50 5.90
C ARG A 305 17.79 3.45 5.92
N LEU A 306 17.19 3.74 7.07
CA LEU A 306 15.76 3.90 7.25
C LEU A 306 15.32 5.23 6.63
N LYS A 307 14.53 5.16 5.56
CA LYS A 307 14.04 6.30 4.79
C LYS A 307 12.52 6.36 4.78
N VAL A 308 12.01 7.55 4.47
CA VAL A 308 10.59 7.85 4.28
C VAL A 308 10.42 8.42 2.88
N LEU A 309 9.33 8.10 2.19
CA LEU A 309 9.08 8.60 0.83
C LEU A 309 8.75 10.10 0.85
N VAL A 310 9.18 10.85 -0.16
CA VAL A 310 9.00 12.32 -0.21
C VAL A 310 7.55 12.76 0.10
N PRO A 311 6.50 12.16 -0.48
CA PRO A 311 5.13 12.57 -0.10
C PRO A 311 4.78 12.37 1.37
N ILE A 312 5.29 11.30 2.00
CA ILE A 312 5.08 11.08 3.45
C ILE A 312 5.88 12.10 4.26
N GLN A 313 7.09 12.46 3.82
CA GLN A 313 7.91 13.48 4.48
C GLN A 313 7.16 14.82 4.50
N GLU A 314 6.68 15.26 3.34
CA GLU A 314 5.97 16.53 3.16
C GLU A 314 4.67 16.59 3.97
N TYR A 315 3.88 15.50 3.96
CA TYR A 315 2.70 15.37 4.81
C TYR A 315 3.05 15.53 6.30
N MET A 316 4.08 14.82 6.76
CA MET A 316 4.50 14.85 8.16
C MET A 316 5.05 16.22 8.56
N GLN A 317 5.85 16.87 7.73
CA GLN A 317 6.36 18.22 8.01
C GLN A 317 5.22 19.25 8.14
N ARG A 318 4.15 19.09 7.36
CA ARG A 318 2.99 19.99 7.39
C ARG A 318 2.06 19.74 8.59
N HIS A 319 1.71 18.48 8.85
CA HIS A 319 0.66 18.13 9.82
C HIS A 319 1.21 17.70 11.18
N HIS A 320 2.44 17.21 11.23
CA HIS A 320 3.07 16.63 12.42
C HIS A 320 4.57 17.00 12.48
N PRO A 321 4.93 18.30 12.46
CA PRO A 321 6.32 18.72 12.43
C PRO A 321 7.10 18.17 13.63
N ALA A 322 8.37 17.80 13.40
CA ALA A 322 9.23 17.32 14.46
C ALA A 322 9.45 18.41 15.51
N GLN A 323 9.27 18.06 16.79
CA GLN A 323 9.50 19.00 17.88
C GLN A 323 11.00 19.15 18.12
N LEU A 324 11.47 20.37 18.42
CA LEU A 324 12.88 20.67 18.64
C LEU A 324 13.55 19.72 19.64
N LEU A 325 12.85 19.36 20.72
CA LEU A 325 13.33 18.42 21.74
C LEU A 325 13.73 17.06 21.17
N ILE A 326 13.07 16.60 20.10
CA ILE A 326 13.36 15.32 19.45
C ILE A 326 14.54 15.44 18.48
N ILE A 327 14.71 16.61 17.85
CA ILE A 327 15.70 16.82 16.79
C ILE A 327 17.06 17.24 17.37
N GLU A 328 17.08 18.01 18.45
CA GLU A 328 18.31 18.60 19.02
C GLU A 328 19.40 17.55 19.32
N PRO A 329 19.10 16.38 19.93
CA PRO A 329 20.13 15.35 20.16
C PRO A 329 20.74 14.79 18.88
N LEU A 330 19.95 14.72 17.79
CA LEU A 330 20.46 14.28 16.50
C LEU A 330 21.38 15.33 15.87
N PHE A 331 21.04 16.62 15.96
CA PHE A 331 21.93 17.69 15.48
C PHE A 331 23.23 17.74 16.27
N GLN A 332 23.18 17.54 17.60
CA GLN A 332 24.38 17.44 18.43
C GLN A 332 25.25 16.27 17.96
N HIS A 333 24.66 15.09 17.72
CA HIS A 333 25.40 13.93 17.20
C HIS A 333 26.12 14.24 15.89
N TYR A 334 25.46 14.90 14.92
CA TYR A 334 26.10 15.24 13.64
C TYR A 334 27.13 16.37 13.75
N ARG A 335 27.07 17.24 14.77
CA ARG A 335 28.10 18.26 15.02
C ARG A 335 29.38 17.67 15.65
N GLU A 336 29.27 16.53 16.32
CA GLU A 336 30.38 15.85 17.00
C GLU A 336 31.14 14.87 16.08
N LEU A 337 30.62 14.58 14.88
CA LEU A 337 31.23 13.73 13.85
C LEU A 337 32.21 14.51 12.97
#